data_AF-A0A4R3YCS4-F1
#
_entry.id   AF-A0A4R3YCS4-F1
#
_cell.length_a   1.000
_cell.length_b   1.000
_cell.length_c   1.000
_cell.angle_alpha   90.00
_cell.angle_beta   90.00
_cell.angle_gamma   90.00
#
_symmetry.space_group_name_H-M   'P 1'
#
loop_
_entity.id
_entity.type
_entity.pdbx_description
1 polymer ?
#
loop_
_entity_poly.entity_id
_entity_poly.type
_entity_poly.pdbx_seq_one_letter_code
_entity_poly.pdbx_strand_id
1 'polypeptide(L)'
;MSACSRLVIRTTILTLLFSSAGVWAAATPTQINNARTTGLAWLFQHQKGDGSWSAIQGLEVQSTSAVLDAFMKAGILRGNAYNAGVAKLANVQPSSVDGKARQIATLLHVGDDVTQRASQLQASNNLYKAWGSLPGYGSSPVDTSLALSALLDAVPGYSNNDAFSALCGAILPTQGGGGGWSYLGQGASAPVSASAASILPTAYTILLLQKINTRFPGGTCGNGISYTFSTVINNGINFLLTKQSPTDHGFGENGTSGALETALAYLAISAVNPLHAALGPAQDYLIASQINGAWGNDPFQTALALQTLPVPSPALTFSSNDGIPDVVKTQLAINTVADGRNLLPGNGQSVAGVTASLVVANAVLNQAFNYTLQASGGTPPYTFSILSGSLPDGSPGFALASNGIISGTPTAVGPFNFTYQVRDSLNATASVAGQILVSEPVSANSDNDVPTLPEWGAILMAGLLLTSMVVIDRRRNNNR
;
A
#
# COMPACT_ATOMS: atom_id res chain seq x y z
N MET A 1 -36.78 -2.87 -7.66
CA MET A 1 -36.19 -1.70 -8.36
C MET A 1 -35.60 -0.75 -7.33
N SER A 2 -34.36 -0.98 -6.87
CA SER A 2 -33.67 -0.08 -5.92
C SER A 2 -32.14 -0.25 -5.93
N ALA A 3 -31.58 -0.80 -7.01
CA ALA A 3 -30.13 -0.98 -7.17
C ALA A 3 -29.51 -0.06 -8.23
N CYS A 4 -30.32 0.64 -9.04
CA CYS A 4 -29.82 1.46 -10.15
C CYS A 4 -29.48 2.90 -9.75
N SER A 5 -30.07 3.44 -8.68
CA SER A 5 -29.93 4.87 -8.35
C SER A 5 -28.67 5.21 -7.55
N ARG A 6 -28.07 4.25 -6.84
CA ARG A 6 -26.82 4.48 -6.08
C ARG A 6 -25.56 4.47 -6.95
N LEU A 7 -25.63 3.85 -8.13
CA LEU A 7 -24.52 3.83 -9.08
C LEU A 7 -24.40 5.20 -9.79
N VAL A 8 -25.53 5.79 -10.19
CA VAL A 8 -25.56 7.09 -10.89
C VAL A 8 -25.10 8.24 -9.98
N ILE A 9 -25.47 8.25 -8.69
CA ILE A 9 -25.03 9.29 -7.75
C ILE A 9 -23.51 9.22 -7.49
N ARG A 10 -22.93 8.01 -7.42
CA ARG A 10 -21.48 7.80 -7.26
C ARG A 10 -20.66 8.28 -8.46
N THR A 11 -21.15 8.08 -9.68
CA THR A 11 -20.46 8.58 -10.89
C THR A 11 -20.62 10.08 -11.07
N THR A 12 -21.74 10.66 -10.61
CA THR A 12 -22.03 12.09 -10.80
C THR A 12 -21.24 12.99 -9.83
N ILE A 13 -20.98 12.56 -8.60
CA ILE A 13 -20.12 13.31 -7.66
C ILE A 13 -18.64 13.24 -8.08
N LEU A 14 -18.21 12.10 -8.64
CA LEU A 14 -16.88 11.99 -9.23
C LEU A 14 -16.81 12.94 -10.46
N THR A 15 -17.71 12.82 -11.43
CA THR A 15 -17.68 13.66 -12.65
C THR A 15 -17.95 15.17 -12.45
N LEU A 16 -18.64 15.59 -11.39
CA LEU A 16 -18.79 17.02 -11.05
C LEU A 16 -17.52 17.65 -10.48
N LEU A 17 -16.58 16.85 -9.94
CA LEU A 17 -15.22 17.30 -9.61
C LEU A 17 -14.27 17.25 -10.81
N PHE A 18 -14.63 16.57 -11.91
CA PHE A 18 -13.77 16.32 -13.08
C PHE A 18 -14.21 17.02 -14.39
N SER A 19 -15.20 17.91 -14.37
CA SER A 19 -15.81 18.50 -15.59
C SER A 19 -15.53 19.99 -15.84
N SER A 20 -14.48 20.54 -15.24
CA SER A 20 -13.85 21.75 -15.78
C SER A 20 -12.36 21.49 -15.93
N ALA A 21 -11.72 22.12 -16.92
CA ALA A 21 -10.28 22.18 -17.07
C ALA A 21 -9.65 22.96 -15.90
N GLY A 22 -9.88 22.45 -14.69
CA GLY A 22 -9.40 22.99 -13.44
C GLY A 22 -7.93 22.62 -13.33
N VAL A 23 -7.09 23.64 -13.28
CA VAL A 23 -5.74 23.52 -12.76
C VAL A 23 -5.84 22.77 -11.43
N TRP A 24 -5.30 21.56 -11.37
CA TRP A 24 -5.19 20.84 -10.11
C TRP A 24 -4.40 21.74 -9.15
N ALA A 25 -5.05 22.19 -8.09
CA ALA A 25 -4.37 22.97 -7.07
C ALA A 25 -3.40 22.02 -6.35
N ALA A 26 -2.13 22.43 -6.28
CA ALA A 26 -1.10 21.68 -5.58
C ALA A 26 -1.57 21.35 -4.15
N ALA A 27 -1.42 20.09 -3.75
CA ALA A 27 -1.85 19.63 -2.45
C ALA A 27 -1.16 20.43 -1.33
N THR A 28 -1.97 20.97 -0.44
CA THR A 28 -1.47 21.72 0.71
C THR A 28 -0.73 20.81 1.69
N PRO A 29 0.20 21.34 2.50
CA PRO A 29 0.83 20.58 3.58
C PRO A 29 -0.18 19.88 4.51
N THR A 30 -1.32 20.51 4.77
CA THR A 30 -2.41 19.94 5.56
C THR A 30 -3.03 18.71 4.88
N GLN A 31 -3.32 18.77 3.58
CA GLN A 31 -3.85 17.63 2.83
C GLN A 31 -2.86 16.46 2.79
N ILE A 32 -1.57 16.75 2.58
CA ILE A 32 -0.49 15.75 2.63
C ILE A 32 -0.44 15.09 4.02
N ASN A 33 -0.50 15.89 5.09
CA ASN A 33 -0.46 15.38 6.46
C ASN A 33 -1.71 14.56 6.82
N ASN A 34 -2.88 14.99 6.35
CA ASN A 34 -4.11 14.23 6.52
C ASN A 34 -4.02 12.88 5.81
N ALA A 35 -3.65 12.86 4.53
CA ALA A 35 -3.51 11.62 3.74
C ALA A 35 -2.51 10.65 4.37
N ARG A 36 -1.39 11.16 4.91
CA ARG A 36 -0.42 10.36 5.66
C ARG A 36 -1.05 9.74 6.90
N THR A 37 -1.74 10.56 7.70
CA THR A 37 -2.28 10.13 9.00
C THR A 37 -3.40 9.10 8.82
N THR A 38 -4.32 9.33 7.88
CA THR A 38 -5.39 8.39 7.55
C THR A 38 -4.84 7.09 6.94
N GLY A 39 -3.79 7.17 6.12
CA GLY A 39 -3.11 6.00 5.55
C GLY A 39 -2.41 5.14 6.58
N LEU A 40 -1.67 5.76 7.50
CA LEU A 40 -1.04 5.04 8.60
C LEU A 40 -2.11 4.41 9.51
N ALA A 41 -3.16 5.15 9.86
CA ALA A 41 -4.29 4.64 10.66
C ALA A 41 -4.93 3.41 10.00
N TRP A 42 -5.16 3.46 8.67
CA TRP A 42 -5.70 2.33 7.92
C TRP A 42 -4.77 1.11 8.01
N LEU A 43 -3.45 1.28 7.81
CA LEU A 43 -2.49 0.18 7.92
C LEU A 43 -2.47 -0.46 9.31
N PHE A 44 -2.55 0.32 10.39
CA PHE A 44 -2.63 -0.24 11.75
C PHE A 44 -3.88 -1.11 11.95
N GLN A 45 -5.01 -0.75 11.34
CA GLN A 45 -6.26 -1.54 11.41
C GLN A 45 -6.26 -2.78 10.51
N HIS A 46 -5.37 -2.86 9.52
CA HIS A 46 -5.35 -3.92 8.50
C HIS A 46 -4.17 -4.89 8.66
N GLN A 47 -3.52 -4.89 9.82
CA GLN A 47 -2.55 -5.94 10.16
C GLN A 47 -3.30 -7.22 10.56
N LYS A 48 -2.92 -8.35 9.98
CA LYS A 48 -3.45 -9.66 10.38
C LYS A 48 -2.86 -10.10 11.71
N GLY A 49 -3.56 -11.00 12.41
CA GLY A 49 -3.07 -11.54 13.68
C GLY A 49 -1.69 -12.22 13.57
N ASP A 50 -1.30 -12.64 12.36
CA ASP A 50 0.02 -13.18 12.04
C ASP A 50 1.14 -12.15 11.85
N GLY A 51 0.85 -10.87 12.11
CA GLY A 51 1.78 -9.76 11.93
C GLY A 51 1.95 -9.32 10.49
N SER A 52 1.44 -10.08 9.51
CA SER A 52 1.52 -9.69 8.11
C SER A 52 0.49 -8.62 7.74
N TRP A 53 0.81 -7.84 6.72
CA TRP A 53 -0.18 -7.13 5.94
C TRP A 53 -0.32 -7.85 4.62
N SER A 54 -1.53 -8.23 4.23
CA SER A 54 -1.82 -8.65 2.85
C SER A 54 -3.32 -8.76 2.60
N ALA A 55 -3.77 -8.29 1.44
CA ALA A 55 -5.13 -8.57 0.96
C ALA A 55 -5.26 -9.98 0.33
N ILE A 56 -4.16 -10.57 -0.14
CA ILE A 56 -4.15 -11.81 -0.95
C ILE A 56 -3.16 -12.82 -0.34
N GLN A 57 -3.60 -14.08 -0.23
CA GLN A 57 -2.71 -15.15 0.24
C GLN A 57 -1.53 -15.34 -0.73
N GLY A 58 -0.30 -15.41 -0.20
CA GLY A 58 0.94 -15.58 -0.96
C GLY A 58 1.68 -14.28 -1.27
N LEU A 59 1.09 -13.10 -0.99
CA LEU A 59 1.74 -11.78 -1.15
C LEU A 59 2.14 -11.13 0.18
N GLU A 60 2.14 -11.90 1.27
CA GLU A 60 2.43 -11.40 2.62
C GLU A 60 3.80 -10.75 2.71
N VAL A 61 4.80 -11.29 2.03
CA VAL A 61 6.17 -10.75 2.08
C VAL A 61 6.24 -9.39 1.39
N GLN A 62 5.66 -9.27 0.20
CA GLN A 62 5.68 -8.04 -0.59
C GLN A 62 4.95 -6.92 0.14
N SER A 63 3.72 -7.19 0.58
CA SER A 63 2.88 -6.23 1.30
C SER A 63 3.47 -5.85 2.65
N THR A 64 3.94 -6.81 3.45
CA THR A 64 4.55 -6.53 4.77
C THR A 64 5.84 -5.73 4.64
N SER A 65 6.69 -6.06 3.67
CA SER A 65 7.93 -5.30 3.40
C SER A 65 7.63 -3.85 3.05
N ALA A 66 6.68 -3.61 2.14
CA ALA A 66 6.29 -2.26 1.75
C ALA A 66 5.73 -1.45 2.92
N VAL A 67 4.89 -2.07 3.77
CA VAL A 67 4.32 -1.41 4.96
C VAL A 67 5.40 -1.03 5.96
N LEU A 68 6.36 -1.92 6.22
CA LEU A 68 7.48 -1.61 7.12
C LEU A 68 8.37 -0.49 6.57
N ASP A 69 8.66 -0.47 5.28
CA ASP A 69 9.38 0.64 4.64
C ASP A 69 8.61 1.98 4.76
N ALA A 70 7.28 1.95 4.60
CA ALA A 70 6.43 3.13 4.82
C ALA A 70 6.44 3.58 6.29
N PHE A 71 6.40 2.65 7.23
CA PHE A 71 6.49 2.92 8.67
C PHE A 71 7.83 3.55 9.03
N MET A 72 8.94 2.99 8.56
CA MET A 72 10.28 3.54 8.77
C MET A 72 10.40 4.95 8.19
N LYS A 73 9.87 5.19 6.99
CA LYS A 73 9.83 6.54 6.39
C LYS A 73 9.01 7.54 7.22
N ALA A 74 7.98 7.08 7.91
CA ALA A 74 7.18 7.88 8.83
C ALA A 74 7.78 8.02 10.24
N GLY A 75 8.91 7.37 10.53
CA GLY A 75 9.57 7.36 11.86
C GLY A 75 9.01 6.33 12.84
N ILE A 76 8.17 5.38 12.38
CA ILE A 76 7.65 4.27 13.18
C ILE A 76 8.68 3.14 13.15
N LEU A 77 9.48 3.05 14.21
CA LEU A 77 10.60 2.09 14.34
C LEU A 77 10.43 1.08 15.49
N ARG A 78 9.25 1.07 16.10
CA ARG A 78 8.95 0.25 17.29
C ARG A 78 7.44 0.07 17.46
N GLY A 79 7.05 -0.73 18.45
CA GLY A 79 5.65 -0.98 18.80
C GLY A 79 5.17 -2.32 18.31
N ASN A 80 4.05 -2.79 18.86
CA ASN A 80 3.55 -4.15 18.62
C ASN A 80 3.36 -4.44 17.12
N ALA A 81 2.72 -3.53 16.38
CA ALA A 81 2.46 -3.74 14.96
C ALA A 81 3.75 -3.81 14.14
N TYR A 82 4.67 -2.86 14.34
CA TYR A 82 5.98 -2.86 13.66
C TYR A 82 6.75 -4.16 13.97
N ASN A 83 6.89 -4.51 15.25
CA ASN A 83 7.64 -5.68 15.69
C ASN A 83 7.03 -7.00 15.18
N ALA A 84 5.69 -7.12 15.19
CA ALA A 84 5.01 -8.29 14.64
C ALA A 84 5.25 -8.43 13.12
N GLY A 85 5.27 -7.33 12.38
CA GLY A 85 5.61 -7.31 10.96
C GLY A 85 7.05 -7.75 10.68
N VAL A 86 8.00 -7.20 11.44
CA VAL A 86 9.41 -7.58 11.33
C VAL A 86 9.60 -9.06 11.66
N ALA A 87 9.01 -9.54 12.75
CA ALA A 87 9.07 -10.95 13.12
C ALA A 87 8.44 -11.86 12.06
N LYS A 88 7.30 -11.47 11.47
CA LYS A 88 6.70 -12.21 10.35
C LYS A 88 7.66 -12.31 9.17
N LEU A 89 8.31 -11.22 8.79
CA LEU A 89 9.30 -11.23 7.70
C LEU A 89 10.53 -12.06 8.03
N ALA A 90 11.04 -12.01 9.26
CA ALA A 90 12.21 -12.80 9.62
C ALA A 90 11.94 -14.31 9.64
N ASN A 91 10.69 -14.73 9.90
CA ASN A 91 10.35 -16.15 10.01
C ASN A 91 9.80 -16.79 8.73
N VAL A 92 9.27 -15.99 7.80
CA VAL A 92 8.75 -16.50 6.52
C VAL A 92 9.88 -16.94 5.59
N GLN A 93 9.64 -18.00 4.82
CA GLN A 93 10.55 -18.49 3.78
C GLN A 93 9.89 -18.26 2.41
N PRO A 94 10.12 -17.11 1.75
CA PRO A 94 9.53 -16.82 0.45
C PRO A 94 10.07 -17.78 -0.62
N SER A 95 9.18 -18.30 -1.46
CA SER A 95 9.54 -19.16 -2.59
C SER A 95 10.04 -18.36 -3.79
N SER A 96 9.45 -17.19 -4.03
CA SER A 96 9.76 -16.32 -5.17
C SER A 96 10.99 -15.44 -4.93
N VAL A 97 11.64 -15.06 -6.03
CA VAL A 97 12.83 -14.19 -6.00
C VAL A 97 12.47 -12.79 -5.50
N ASP A 98 11.36 -12.21 -5.98
CA ASP A 98 10.89 -10.91 -5.52
C ASP A 98 10.64 -10.88 -3.99
N GLY A 99 10.05 -11.93 -3.44
CA GLY A 99 9.80 -12.09 -2.01
C GLY A 99 11.10 -12.17 -1.23
N LYS A 100 12.06 -12.98 -1.68
CA LYS A 100 13.41 -13.07 -1.07
C LYS A 100 14.12 -11.72 -1.09
N ALA A 101 14.09 -11.03 -2.23
CA ALA A 101 14.76 -9.75 -2.40
C ALA A 101 14.18 -8.66 -1.49
N ARG A 102 12.85 -8.53 -1.43
CA ARG A 102 12.18 -7.58 -0.54
C ARG A 102 12.41 -7.91 0.93
N GLN A 103 12.34 -9.20 1.29
CA GLN A 103 12.67 -9.66 2.63
C GLN A 103 14.09 -9.23 3.03
N ILE A 104 15.09 -9.46 2.18
CA ILE A 104 16.48 -9.05 2.45
C ILE A 104 16.58 -7.53 2.60
N ALA A 105 16.01 -6.76 1.67
CA ALA A 105 16.10 -5.30 1.69
C ALA A 105 15.48 -4.71 2.96
N THR A 106 14.26 -5.11 3.30
CA THR A 106 13.58 -4.60 4.50
C THR A 106 14.25 -5.11 5.78
N LEU A 107 14.67 -6.38 5.86
CA LEU A 107 15.38 -6.89 7.04
C LEU A 107 16.72 -6.18 7.28
N LEU A 108 17.41 -5.79 6.21
CA LEU A 108 18.62 -4.97 6.31
C LEU A 108 18.29 -3.57 6.87
N HIS A 109 17.21 -2.94 6.41
CA HIS A 109 16.78 -1.62 6.91
C HIS A 109 16.41 -1.63 8.40
N VAL A 110 15.86 -2.74 8.91
CA VAL A 110 15.55 -2.88 10.35
C VAL A 110 16.77 -3.26 11.19
N GLY A 111 17.92 -3.54 10.56
CA GLY A 111 19.17 -3.88 11.23
C GLY A 111 19.35 -5.37 11.57
N ASP A 112 18.66 -6.27 10.87
CA ASP A 112 18.88 -7.72 10.98
C ASP A 112 20.11 -8.15 10.16
N ASP A 113 20.72 -9.28 10.53
CA ASP A 113 21.78 -9.91 9.75
C ASP A 113 21.18 -10.74 8.61
N VAL A 114 21.30 -10.22 7.40
CA VAL A 114 20.77 -10.84 6.18
C VAL A 114 21.81 -11.65 5.41
N THR A 115 23.02 -11.84 5.94
CA THR A 115 24.15 -12.44 5.22
C THR A 115 23.81 -13.81 4.62
N GLN A 116 23.18 -14.69 5.40
CA GLN A 116 22.79 -16.02 4.93
C GLN A 116 21.69 -15.96 3.85
N ARG A 117 20.71 -15.06 4.01
CA ARG A 117 19.63 -14.89 3.03
C ARG A 117 20.18 -14.34 1.71
N ALA A 118 21.08 -13.36 1.80
CA ALA A 118 21.78 -12.79 0.65
C ALA A 118 22.62 -13.87 -0.06
N SER A 119 23.36 -14.71 0.66
CA SER A 119 24.13 -15.79 0.04
C SER A 119 23.23 -16.81 -0.68
N GLN A 120 22.07 -17.14 -0.11
CA GLN A 120 21.08 -18.03 -0.73
C GLN A 120 20.47 -17.43 -2.00
N LEU A 121 20.13 -16.13 -1.97
CA LEU A 121 19.63 -15.42 -3.15
C LEU A 121 20.71 -15.32 -4.24
N GLN A 122 21.95 -15.01 -3.87
CA GLN A 122 23.06 -14.99 -4.81
C GLN A 122 23.29 -16.36 -5.44
N ALA A 123 23.22 -17.44 -4.67
CA ALA A 123 23.38 -18.80 -5.17
C ALA A 123 22.23 -19.26 -6.08
N SER A 124 21.06 -18.60 -6.05
CA SER A 124 19.93 -18.94 -6.90
C SER A 124 19.94 -18.26 -8.27
N ASN A 125 20.99 -17.51 -8.62
CA ASN A 125 21.12 -16.89 -9.93
C ASN A 125 21.35 -17.93 -11.04
N ASN A 126 21.02 -17.54 -12.27
CA ASN A 126 21.29 -18.36 -13.44
C ASN A 126 22.71 -18.12 -13.99
N LEU A 127 23.04 -18.80 -15.09
CA LEU A 127 24.33 -18.66 -15.78
C LEU A 127 24.69 -17.23 -16.21
N TYR A 128 23.71 -16.32 -16.33
CA TYR A 128 23.94 -14.90 -16.62
C TYR A 128 24.04 -14.04 -15.35
N LYS A 129 24.13 -14.66 -14.16
CA LYS A 129 24.05 -13.97 -12.85
C LYS A 129 22.75 -13.20 -12.65
N ALA A 130 21.70 -13.55 -13.39
CA ALA A 130 20.39 -12.92 -13.34
C ALA A 130 19.34 -13.83 -12.68
N TRP A 131 18.14 -13.29 -12.45
CA TRP A 131 17.04 -14.00 -11.78
C TRP A 131 15.72 -13.91 -12.55
N GLY A 132 14.94 -14.97 -12.48
CA GLY A 132 13.52 -15.01 -12.85
C GLY A 132 12.61 -15.04 -11.64
N SER A 133 11.31 -15.25 -11.86
CA SER A 133 10.30 -15.30 -10.78
C SER A 133 10.58 -16.37 -9.72
N LEU A 134 11.18 -17.48 -10.13
CA LEU A 134 11.58 -18.59 -9.27
C LEU A 134 13.06 -18.95 -9.49
N PRO A 135 13.75 -19.51 -8.47
CA PRO A 135 15.09 -20.06 -8.63
C PRO A 135 15.21 -21.01 -9.83
N GLY A 136 16.19 -20.77 -10.71
CA GLY A 136 16.45 -21.61 -11.88
C GLY A 136 15.56 -21.34 -13.12
N TYR A 137 14.60 -20.42 -13.05
CA TYR A 137 13.79 -20.01 -14.20
C TYR A 137 14.50 -18.93 -15.06
N GLY A 138 14.00 -18.71 -16.27
CA GLY A 138 14.53 -17.68 -17.18
C GLY A 138 14.51 -16.28 -16.57
N SER A 139 15.50 -15.45 -16.95
CA SER A 139 15.66 -14.11 -16.39
C SER A 139 14.44 -13.21 -16.63
N SER A 140 14.10 -12.38 -15.64
CA SER A 140 13.09 -11.33 -15.77
C SER A 140 13.70 -9.98 -15.36
N PRO A 141 13.32 -8.86 -16.00
CA PRO A 141 13.80 -7.54 -15.60
C PRO A 141 13.42 -7.16 -14.17
N VAL A 142 12.21 -7.49 -13.72
CA VAL A 142 11.70 -7.15 -12.39
C VAL A 142 12.47 -7.90 -11.31
N ASP A 143 12.53 -9.22 -11.41
CA ASP A 143 13.15 -10.07 -10.38
C ASP A 143 14.65 -9.83 -10.33
N THR A 144 15.30 -9.66 -11.48
CA THR A 144 16.72 -9.29 -11.53
C THR A 144 16.95 -7.91 -10.90
N SER A 145 16.07 -6.94 -11.15
CA SER A 145 16.19 -5.60 -10.55
C SER A 145 16.09 -5.63 -9.04
N LEU A 146 15.09 -6.34 -8.51
CA LEU A 146 14.89 -6.48 -7.07
C LEU A 146 16.04 -7.27 -6.43
N ALA A 147 16.40 -8.42 -6.98
CA ALA A 147 17.44 -9.28 -6.42
C ALA A 147 18.80 -8.60 -6.42
N LEU A 148 19.20 -7.99 -7.54
CA LEU A 148 20.47 -7.30 -7.63
C LEU A 148 20.50 -6.07 -6.72
N SER A 149 19.41 -5.31 -6.62
CA SER A 149 19.32 -4.16 -5.70
C SER A 149 19.51 -4.59 -4.24
N ALA A 150 18.87 -5.69 -3.82
CA ALA A 150 19.01 -6.23 -2.47
C ALA A 150 20.43 -6.74 -2.19
N LEU A 151 21.06 -7.42 -3.16
CA LEU A 151 22.43 -7.93 -3.01
C LEU A 151 23.48 -6.82 -2.97
N LEU A 152 23.28 -5.75 -3.73
CA LEU A 152 24.17 -4.58 -3.69
C LEU A 152 24.21 -3.93 -2.30
N ASP A 153 23.09 -3.95 -1.56
CA ASP A 153 23.02 -3.42 -0.20
C ASP A 153 23.52 -4.44 0.84
N ALA A 154 23.13 -5.71 0.68
CA ALA A 154 23.34 -6.76 1.68
C ALA A 154 24.73 -7.42 1.62
N VAL A 155 25.45 -7.32 0.50
CA VAL A 155 26.75 -7.98 0.31
C VAL A 155 27.84 -6.92 0.11
N PRO A 156 28.58 -6.54 1.17
CA PRO A 156 29.71 -5.63 1.05
C PRO A 156 30.71 -6.12 -0.02
N GLY A 157 30.99 -5.27 -1.01
CA GLY A 157 31.92 -5.60 -2.09
C GLY A 157 31.37 -6.54 -3.17
N TYR A 158 30.05 -6.74 -3.28
CA TYR A 158 29.40 -7.51 -4.35
C TYR A 158 30.01 -7.21 -5.72
N SER A 159 30.46 -8.20 -6.51
CA SER A 159 31.30 -7.95 -7.69
C SER A 159 30.67 -7.03 -8.76
N ASN A 160 31.43 -6.05 -9.26
CA ASN A 160 31.04 -5.23 -10.43
C ASN A 160 30.82 -6.11 -11.67
N ASN A 161 31.66 -7.12 -11.87
CA ASN A 161 31.55 -8.01 -13.01
C ASN A 161 30.28 -8.88 -12.92
N ASP A 162 29.94 -9.36 -11.72
CA ASP A 162 28.70 -10.15 -11.54
C ASP A 162 27.47 -9.26 -11.70
N ALA A 163 27.49 -8.06 -11.13
CA ALA A 163 26.41 -7.09 -11.30
C ALA A 163 26.22 -6.71 -12.77
N PHE A 164 27.30 -6.40 -13.48
CA PHE A 164 27.25 -6.08 -14.91
C PHE A 164 26.82 -7.28 -15.76
N SER A 165 27.23 -8.50 -15.40
CA SER A 165 26.76 -9.73 -16.06
C SER A 165 25.25 -9.87 -15.94
N ALA A 166 24.69 -9.64 -14.75
CA ALA A 166 23.24 -9.66 -14.52
C ALA A 166 22.51 -8.60 -15.37
N LEU A 167 23.05 -7.39 -15.44
CA LEU A 167 22.50 -6.30 -16.27
C LEU A 167 22.48 -6.68 -17.75
N CYS A 168 23.56 -7.24 -18.28
CA CYS A 168 23.61 -7.70 -19.67
C CYS A 168 22.72 -8.91 -19.93
N GLY A 169 22.52 -9.79 -18.95
CA GLY A 169 21.71 -10.99 -19.08
C GLY A 169 20.20 -10.77 -19.04
N ALA A 170 19.73 -9.67 -18.45
CA ALA A 170 18.30 -9.49 -18.17
C ALA A 170 17.76 -8.06 -18.35
N ILE A 171 18.62 -7.03 -18.33
CA ILE A 171 18.18 -5.63 -18.21
C ILE A 171 18.50 -4.82 -19.46
N LEU A 172 19.79 -4.66 -19.80
CA LEU A 172 20.20 -3.68 -20.82
C LEU A 172 19.70 -4.05 -22.22
N PRO A 173 19.83 -5.31 -22.69
CA PRO A 173 19.36 -5.68 -24.03
C PRO A 173 17.85 -5.85 -24.13
N THR A 174 17.13 -5.88 -23.01
CA THR A 174 15.68 -6.14 -22.97
C THR A 174 14.84 -4.87 -22.97
N GLN A 175 15.45 -3.68 -22.93
CA GLN A 175 14.75 -2.41 -23.07
C GLN A 175 14.09 -2.33 -24.45
N GLY A 176 12.76 -2.16 -24.46
CA GLY A 176 12.01 -2.07 -25.71
C GLY A 176 12.27 -0.76 -26.45
N GLY A 177 11.92 -0.70 -27.74
CA GLY A 177 12.12 0.50 -28.57
C GLY A 177 11.41 1.77 -28.07
N GLY A 178 10.37 1.62 -27.23
CA GLY A 178 9.71 2.73 -26.54
C GLY A 178 10.37 3.16 -25.23
N GLY A 179 11.51 2.58 -24.85
CA GLY A 179 12.28 2.91 -23.65
C GLY A 179 11.87 2.17 -22.36
N GLY A 180 10.71 1.50 -22.35
CA GLY A 180 10.24 0.72 -21.19
C GLY A 180 10.67 -0.74 -21.21
N TRP A 181 10.51 -1.41 -20.08
CA TRP A 181 10.72 -2.85 -19.92
C TRP A 181 9.40 -3.58 -19.75
N SER A 182 9.38 -4.84 -20.18
CA SER A 182 8.27 -5.78 -19.96
C SER A 182 8.54 -6.67 -18.75
N TYR A 183 7.55 -7.46 -18.35
CA TYR A 183 7.70 -8.40 -17.22
C TYR A 183 8.67 -9.56 -17.52
N LEU A 184 8.70 -10.04 -18.77
CA LEU A 184 9.48 -11.22 -19.16
C LEU A 184 10.71 -10.90 -20.03
N GLY A 185 10.94 -9.62 -20.36
CA GLY A 185 11.96 -9.20 -21.32
C GLY A 185 11.55 -9.47 -22.79
N GLN A 186 12.54 -9.59 -23.68
CA GLN A 186 12.35 -9.89 -25.10
C GLN A 186 12.65 -11.38 -25.36
N GLY A 187 11.62 -12.16 -25.73
CA GLY A 187 11.75 -13.60 -26.02
C GLY A 187 10.50 -14.19 -26.68
N ALA A 188 10.68 -15.15 -27.59
CA ALA A 188 9.71 -15.58 -28.61
C ALA A 188 8.46 -16.35 -28.13
N SER A 189 8.26 -16.53 -26.83
CA SER A 189 7.19 -17.39 -26.28
C SER A 189 6.40 -16.76 -25.12
N ALA A 190 6.56 -15.47 -24.86
CA ALA A 190 5.73 -14.74 -23.89
C ALA A 190 4.35 -14.38 -24.50
N PRO A 191 3.23 -14.49 -23.74
CA PRO A 191 1.97 -13.88 -24.14
C PRO A 191 2.17 -12.40 -24.47
N VAL A 192 1.51 -11.90 -25.53
CA VAL A 192 1.70 -10.54 -26.05
C VAL A 192 1.56 -9.44 -24.99
N SER A 193 0.70 -9.68 -24.00
CA SER A 193 0.49 -8.79 -22.84
C SER A 193 1.69 -8.75 -21.88
N ALA A 194 2.45 -9.84 -21.74
CA ALA A 194 3.63 -9.93 -20.88
C ALA A 194 4.92 -9.46 -21.58
N SER A 195 4.90 -9.33 -22.92
CA SER A 195 5.98 -8.75 -23.72
C SER A 195 5.87 -7.24 -23.92
N ALA A 196 4.70 -6.65 -23.61
CA ALA A 196 4.51 -5.21 -23.66
C ALA A 196 5.28 -4.51 -22.52
N ALA A 197 5.83 -3.34 -22.81
CA ALA A 197 6.46 -2.52 -21.78
C ALA A 197 5.41 -1.98 -20.80
N SER A 198 5.75 -2.00 -19.51
CA SER A 198 4.85 -1.63 -18.41
C SER A 198 5.56 -0.79 -17.35
N ILE A 199 4.78 -0.07 -16.54
CA ILE A 199 5.25 0.84 -15.51
C ILE A 199 6.04 0.10 -14.44
N LEU A 200 5.53 -1.01 -13.91
CA LEU A 200 6.16 -1.77 -12.82
C LEU A 200 7.59 -2.24 -13.17
N PRO A 201 7.81 -3.03 -14.25
CA PRO A 201 9.16 -3.43 -14.66
C PRO A 201 10.07 -2.24 -14.97
N THR A 202 9.53 -1.20 -15.59
CA THR A 202 10.31 0.01 -15.90
C THR A 202 10.75 0.74 -14.63
N ALA A 203 9.85 0.94 -13.67
CA ALA A 203 10.13 1.64 -12.43
C ALA A 203 11.21 0.94 -11.59
N TYR A 204 11.08 -0.38 -11.37
CA TYR A 204 12.10 -1.13 -10.61
C TYR A 204 13.45 -1.19 -11.34
N THR A 205 13.44 -1.26 -12.66
CA THR A 205 14.68 -1.24 -13.46
C THR A 205 15.39 0.11 -13.35
N ILE A 206 14.64 1.23 -13.42
CA ILE A 206 15.19 2.58 -13.22
C ILE A 206 15.79 2.71 -11.82
N LEU A 207 15.09 2.25 -10.78
CA LEU A 207 15.59 2.29 -9.39
C LEU A 207 16.91 1.52 -9.24
N LEU A 208 17.01 0.32 -9.82
CA LEU A 208 18.26 -0.45 -9.83
C LEU A 208 19.36 0.32 -10.59
N LEU A 209 19.09 0.76 -11.82
CA LEU A 209 20.08 1.42 -12.67
C LEU A 209 20.59 2.71 -12.05
N GLN A 210 19.71 3.49 -11.43
CA GLN A 210 20.09 4.72 -10.73
C GLN A 210 20.97 4.43 -9.52
N LYS A 211 20.65 3.39 -8.74
CA LYS A 211 21.50 2.94 -7.62
C LYS A 211 22.90 2.58 -8.12
N ILE A 212 22.99 1.73 -9.14
CA ILE A 212 24.28 1.20 -9.61
C ILE A 212 25.08 2.21 -10.45
N ASN A 213 24.44 3.20 -11.06
CA ASN A 213 25.10 4.26 -11.84
C ASN A 213 26.13 5.06 -11.02
N THR A 214 25.92 5.15 -9.71
CA THR A 214 26.90 5.75 -8.78
C THR A 214 28.17 4.91 -8.61
N ARG A 215 28.09 3.62 -8.94
CA ARG A 215 29.18 2.65 -8.81
C ARG A 215 29.97 2.49 -10.11
N PHE A 216 29.29 2.46 -11.25
CA PHE A 216 29.88 2.52 -12.58
C PHE A 216 28.85 2.99 -13.62
N PRO A 217 29.26 3.74 -14.66
CA PRO A 217 28.33 4.48 -15.52
C PRO A 217 27.76 3.70 -16.71
N GLY A 218 28.23 2.47 -16.96
CA GLY A 218 27.87 1.68 -18.12
C GLY A 218 28.94 0.67 -18.53
N GLY A 219 28.78 0.09 -19.71
CA GLY A 219 29.73 -0.87 -20.28
C GLY A 219 29.23 -1.53 -21.55
N THR A 220 30.04 -2.44 -22.10
CA THR A 220 29.72 -3.18 -23.33
C THR A 220 29.30 -4.61 -22.98
N CYS A 221 28.10 -5.01 -23.41
CA CYS A 221 27.64 -6.39 -23.22
C CYS A 221 28.27 -7.33 -24.25
N GLY A 222 28.16 -8.65 -24.04
CA GLY A 222 28.73 -9.67 -24.94
C GLY A 222 28.19 -9.66 -26.37
N ASN A 223 27.12 -8.92 -26.64
CA ASN A 223 26.58 -8.65 -27.98
C ASN A 223 27.33 -7.52 -28.72
N GLY A 224 28.36 -6.92 -28.11
CA GLY A 224 29.13 -5.81 -28.67
C GLY A 224 28.46 -4.43 -28.55
N ILE A 225 27.28 -4.34 -27.94
CA ILE A 225 26.55 -3.08 -27.75
C ILE A 225 27.02 -2.41 -26.45
N SER A 226 27.41 -1.14 -26.56
CA SER A 226 27.76 -0.30 -25.41
C SER A 226 26.54 0.44 -24.88
N TYR A 227 26.33 0.34 -23.58
CA TYR A 227 25.22 0.97 -22.87
C TYR A 227 25.75 2.02 -21.89
N THR A 228 25.17 3.21 -21.95
CA THR A 228 25.38 4.27 -20.95
C THR A 228 24.14 4.34 -20.05
N PHE A 229 24.32 4.19 -18.74
CA PHE A 229 23.18 4.09 -17.82
C PHE A 229 22.32 5.34 -17.79
N SER A 230 22.92 6.54 -17.89
CA SER A 230 22.14 7.78 -17.98
C SER A 230 21.20 7.79 -19.20
N THR A 231 21.66 7.31 -20.35
CA THR A 231 20.83 7.17 -21.56
C THR A 231 19.71 6.15 -21.36
N VAL A 232 20.04 4.97 -20.83
CA VAL A 232 19.07 3.89 -20.60
C VAL A 232 18.01 4.32 -19.59
N ILE A 233 18.40 4.99 -18.50
CA ILE A 233 17.51 5.56 -17.49
C ILE A 233 16.60 6.63 -18.12
N ASN A 234 17.15 7.57 -18.88
CA ASN A 234 16.36 8.64 -19.52
C ASN A 234 15.33 8.08 -20.49
N ASN A 235 15.66 7.02 -21.24
CA ASN A 235 14.68 6.32 -22.08
C ASN A 235 13.53 5.72 -21.26
N GLY A 236 13.84 5.11 -20.11
CA GLY A 236 12.84 4.59 -19.17
C GLY A 236 11.97 5.69 -18.56
N ILE A 237 12.56 6.82 -18.18
CA ILE A 237 11.82 7.98 -17.68
C ILE A 237 10.87 8.51 -18.77
N ASN A 238 11.35 8.68 -20.00
CA ASN A 238 10.51 9.09 -21.13
C ASN A 238 9.33 8.14 -21.34
N PHE A 239 9.56 6.81 -21.26
CA PHE A 239 8.49 5.83 -21.29
C PHE A 239 7.46 6.07 -20.18
N LEU A 240 7.90 6.23 -18.92
CA LEU A 240 6.98 6.50 -17.80
C LEU A 240 6.17 7.76 -18.04
N LEU A 241 6.78 8.83 -18.54
CA LEU A 241 6.08 10.08 -18.83
C LEU A 241 5.00 9.91 -19.91
N THR A 242 5.15 8.98 -20.86
CA THR A 242 4.07 8.64 -21.81
C THR A 242 2.85 7.98 -21.14
N LYS A 243 3.02 7.46 -19.92
CA LYS A 243 1.96 6.82 -19.13
C LYS A 243 1.28 7.78 -18.18
N GLN A 244 1.74 9.03 -18.09
CA GLN A 244 1.06 10.05 -17.30
C GLN A 244 -0.17 10.56 -18.06
N SER A 245 -1.31 10.51 -17.41
CA SER A 245 -2.56 11.02 -17.94
C SER A 245 -2.50 12.54 -18.08
N PRO A 246 -2.90 13.11 -19.23
CA PRO A 246 -2.97 14.56 -19.40
C PRO A 246 -4.14 15.19 -18.63
N THR A 247 -5.11 14.39 -18.15
CA THR A 247 -6.33 14.90 -17.51
C THR A 247 -6.29 14.85 -16.00
N ASP A 248 -5.82 13.74 -15.43
CA ASP A 248 -5.78 13.54 -13.97
C ASP A 248 -4.36 13.50 -13.40
N HIS A 249 -3.34 13.54 -14.27
CA HIS A 249 -1.92 13.52 -13.92
C HIS A 249 -1.42 12.30 -13.13
N GLY A 250 -2.30 11.32 -12.90
CA GLY A 250 -1.90 9.99 -12.45
C GLY A 250 -1.18 9.22 -13.56
N PHE A 251 -0.49 8.16 -13.17
CA PHE A 251 0.10 7.22 -14.12
C PHE A 251 -0.76 5.98 -14.21
N GLY A 252 -0.83 5.40 -15.40
CA GLY A 252 -1.73 4.29 -15.67
C GLY A 252 -1.33 3.45 -16.88
N GLU A 253 -1.71 2.19 -16.84
CA GLU A 253 -1.67 1.35 -18.04
C GLU A 253 -2.90 1.63 -18.90
N ASN A 254 -2.71 1.66 -20.23
CA ASN A 254 -3.78 1.87 -21.21
C ASN A 254 -4.65 3.13 -20.97
N GLY A 255 -4.07 4.18 -20.39
CA GLY A 255 -4.74 5.46 -20.16
C GLY A 255 -5.65 5.51 -18.94
N THR A 256 -5.71 4.46 -18.10
CA THR A 256 -6.44 4.50 -16.82
C THR A 256 -5.45 4.66 -15.68
N SER A 257 -5.45 5.83 -15.04
CA SER A 257 -4.59 6.10 -13.89
C SER A 257 -4.95 5.23 -12.68
N GLY A 258 -3.92 4.74 -11.99
CA GLY A 258 -4.05 3.91 -10.78
C GLY A 258 -3.05 4.32 -9.70
N ALA A 259 -3.39 4.05 -8.44
CA ALA A 259 -2.54 4.42 -7.31
C ALA A 259 -1.21 3.66 -7.30
N LEU A 260 -1.22 2.37 -7.65
CA LEU A 260 -0.03 1.53 -7.76
C LEU A 260 0.95 2.08 -8.82
N GLU A 261 0.45 2.28 -10.02
CA GLU A 261 1.21 2.78 -11.17
C GLU A 261 1.76 4.17 -10.89
N THR A 262 0.94 5.06 -10.33
CA THR A 262 1.33 6.42 -9.95
C THR A 262 2.43 6.39 -8.90
N ALA A 263 2.31 5.58 -7.85
CA ALA A 263 3.31 5.49 -6.81
C ALA A 263 4.65 4.94 -7.34
N LEU A 264 4.62 3.89 -8.16
CA LEU A 264 5.83 3.31 -8.76
C LEU A 264 6.53 4.29 -9.71
N ALA A 265 5.78 4.96 -10.58
CA ALA A 265 6.34 5.97 -11.49
C ALA A 265 6.92 7.15 -10.71
N TYR A 266 6.22 7.63 -9.66
CA TYR A 266 6.70 8.68 -8.78
C TYR A 266 8.04 8.30 -8.13
N LEU A 267 8.14 7.11 -7.55
CA LEU A 267 9.37 6.65 -6.88
C LEU A 267 10.55 6.56 -7.87
N ALA A 268 10.32 6.02 -9.06
CA ALA A 268 11.36 5.92 -10.09
C ALA A 268 11.83 7.30 -10.60
N ILE A 269 10.89 8.20 -10.90
CA ILE A 269 11.19 9.55 -11.39
C ILE A 269 11.91 10.37 -10.31
N SER A 270 11.42 10.33 -9.06
CA SER A 270 12.02 11.08 -7.95
C SER A 270 13.42 10.60 -7.56
N ALA A 271 13.73 9.30 -7.74
CA ALA A 271 15.07 8.76 -7.53
C ALA A 271 16.11 9.31 -8.53
N VAL A 272 15.68 9.68 -9.74
CA VAL A 272 16.54 10.24 -10.79
C VAL A 272 16.58 11.76 -10.71
N ASN A 273 15.41 12.40 -10.57
CA ASN A 273 15.27 13.85 -10.45
C ASN A 273 14.14 14.19 -9.46
N PRO A 274 14.46 14.53 -8.20
CA PRO A 274 13.45 14.83 -7.17
C PRO A 274 12.69 16.14 -7.43
N LEU A 275 13.14 16.97 -8.39
CA LEU A 275 12.47 18.21 -8.79
C LEU A 275 11.76 18.09 -10.14
N HIS A 276 11.55 16.87 -10.65
CA HIS A 276 10.89 16.66 -11.93
C HIS A 276 9.44 17.18 -11.91
N ALA A 277 9.04 17.94 -12.94
CA ALA A 277 7.75 18.62 -13.00
C ALA A 277 6.53 17.68 -12.90
N ALA A 278 6.68 16.43 -13.32
CA ALA A 278 5.63 15.40 -13.22
C ALA A 278 5.27 14.99 -11.78
N LEU A 279 6.17 15.22 -10.80
CA LEU A 279 6.03 14.68 -9.44
C LEU A 279 4.92 15.38 -8.65
N GLY A 280 4.83 16.71 -8.70
CA GLY A 280 3.79 17.47 -7.99
C GLY A 280 2.38 17.00 -8.37
N PRO A 281 2.01 17.05 -9.65
CA PRO A 281 0.69 16.59 -10.12
C PRO A 281 0.40 15.12 -9.81
N ALA A 282 1.41 14.24 -9.85
CA ALA A 282 1.23 12.83 -9.50
C ALA A 282 0.98 12.62 -8.00
N GLN A 283 1.58 13.42 -7.13
CA GLN A 283 1.28 13.44 -5.70
C GLN A 283 -0.13 13.95 -5.43
N ASP A 284 -0.56 14.98 -6.16
CA ASP A 284 -1.92 15.51 -6.06
C ASP A 284 -2.97 14.45 -6.44
N TYR A 285 -2.72 13.70 -7.53
CA TYR A 285 -3.54 12.55 -7.90
C TYR A 285 -3.63 11.52 -6.77
N LEU A 286 -2.49 11.12 -6.19
CA LEU A 286 -2.49 10.13 -5.11
C LEU A 286 -3.32 10.63 -3.94
N ILE A 287 -3.12 11.87 -3.49
CA ILE A 287 -3.86 12.45 -2.36
C ILE A 287 -5.36 12.49 -2.66
N ALA A 288 -5.75 12.88 -3.86
CA ALA A 288 -7.17 12.92 -4.27
C ALA A 288 -7.79 11.52 -4.44
N SER A 289 -7.00 10.51 -4.81
CA SER A 289 -7.45 9.13 -5.01
C SER A 289 -7.62 8.32 -3.73
N GLN A 290 -7.21 8.86 -2.57
CA GLN A 290 -7.31 8.15 -1.31
C GLN A 290 -8.78 8.01 -0.89
N ILE A 291 -9.21 6.79 -0.57
CA ILE A 291 -10.59 6.50 -0.15
C ILE A 291 -10.53 5.78 1.19
N ASN A 292 -11.21 6.33 2.21
CA ASN A 292 -11.26 5.77 3.56
C ASN A 292 -9.88 5.48 4.16
N GLY A 293 -8.88 6.30 3.85
CA GLY A 293 -7.49 6.11 4.29
C GLY A 293 -6.67 5.13 3.45
N ALA A 294 -7.26 4.41 2.48
CA ALA A 294 -6.54 3.44 1.68
C ALA A 294 -6.33 3.92 0.24
N TRP A 295 -5.31 3.35 -0.40
CA TRP A 295 -5.17 3.32 -1.85
C TRP A 295 -5.46 1.90 -2.34
N GLY A 296 -6.43 1.77 -3.25
CA GLY A 296 -6.84 0.48 -3.81
C GLY A 296 -7.46 -0.51 -2.81
N ASN A 297 -7.75 -0.08 -1.57
CA ASN A 297 -8.13 -0.97 -0.45
C ASN A 297 -7.13 -2.13 -0.26
N ASP A 298 -5.87 -1.86 -0.53
CA ASP A 298 -4.78 -2.85 -0.53
C ASP A 298 -3.60 -2.33 0.30
N PRO A 299 -3.04 -3.14 1.23
CA PRO A 299 -1.92 -2.69 2.05
C PRO A 299 -0.64 -2.38 1.26
N PHE A 300 -0.37 -3.10 0.17
CA PHE A 300 0.84 -2.85 -0.63
C PHE A 300 0.74 -1.53 -1.38
N GLN A 301 -0.39 -1.26 -2.04
CA GLN A 301 -0.63 0.01 -2.72
C GLN A 301 -0.67 1.19 -1.73
N THR A 302 -1.33 1.01 -0.59
CA THR A 302 -1.38 2.02 0.48
C THR A 302 0.02 2.34 0.99
N ALA A 303 0.86 1.34 1.20
CA ALA A 303 2.23 1.54 1.64
C ALA A 303 3.09 2.26 0.58
N LEU A 304 3.00 1.87 -0.69
CA LEU A 304 3.73 2.55 -1.76
C LEU A 304 3.30 4.01 -1.93
N ALA A 305 1.99 4.30 -1.82
CA ALA A 305 1.49 5.66 -1.85
C ALA A 305 2.01 6.49 -0.66
N LEU A 306 2.04 5.92 0.54
CA LEU A 306 2.66 6.58 1.71
C LEU A 306 4.16 6.85 1.50
N GLN A 307 4.87 5.95 0.82
CA GLN A 307 6.28 6.13 0.48
C GLN A 307 6.53 7.24 -0.55
N THR A 308 5.53 7.77 -1.26
CA THR A 308 5.73 8.95 -2.12
C THR A 308 5.62 10.26 -1.35
N LEU A 309 4.98 10.26 -0.18
CA LEU A 309 4.80 11.46 0.61
C LEU A 309 6.15 11.95 1.17
N PRO A 310 6.34 13.28 1.35
CA PRO A 310 7.54 13.81 1.98
C PRO A 310 7.70 13.25 3.40
N VAL A 311 8.93 13.21 3.90
CA VAL A 311 9.18 12.89 5.31
C VAL A 311 8.42 13.92 6.19
N PRO A 312 7.73 13.50 7.26
CA PRO A 312 6.99 14.42 8.12
C PRO A 312 7.90 15.55 8.64
N SER A 313 7.46 16.80 8.45
CA SER A 313 8.10 17.99 9.00
C SER A 313 7.03 18.91 9.61
N PRO A 314 6.94 19.05 10.94
CA PRO A 314 7.79 18.38 11.94
C PRO A 314 7.59 16.85 11.97
N ALA A 315 8.56 16.15 12.56
CA ALA A 315 8.46 14.70 12.77
C ALA A 315 7.23 14.34 13.62
N LEU A 316 6.69 13.13 13.40
CA LEU A 316 5.54 12.64 14.16
C LEU A 316 5.89 12.48 15.65
N THR A 317 4.96 12.84 16.54
CA THR A 317 5.13 12.72 17.99
C THR A 317 4.63 11.36 18.49
N PHE A 318 5.29 10.83 19.52
CA PHE A 318 5.01 9.51 20.10
C PHE A 318 4.98 9.60 21.62
N SER A 319 3.99 10.30 22.19
CA SER A 319 3.99 10.66 23.62
C SER A 319 3.96 9.45 24.58
N SER A 320 3.39 8.31 24.17
CA SER A 320 3.29 7.10 24.99
C SER A 320 4.32 6.01 24.68
N ASN A 321 5.23 6.22 23.72
CA ASN A 321 6.23 5.22 23.30
C ASN A 321 5.68 3.83 22.93
N ASP A 322 4.39 3.72 22.56
CA ASP A 322 3.73 2.48 22.12
C ASP A 322 3.93 2.16 20.62
N GLY A 323 4.62 3.05 19.90
CA GLY A 323 4.89 2.92 18.47
C GLY A 323 3.75 3.39 17.55
N ILE A 324 2.68 3.97 18.11
CA ILE A 324 1.61 4.60 17.33
C ILE A 324 1.75 6.12 17.47
N PRO A 325 1.88 6.89 16.37
CA PRO A 325 1.94 8.35 16.43
C PRO A 325 0.70 8.98 17.08
N ASP A 326 0.86 10.09 17.79
CA ASP A 326 -0.25 10.75 18.50
C ASP A 326 -1.36 11.20 17.52
N VAL A 327 -0.99 11.71 16.34
CA VAL A 327 -1.94 12.08 15.28
C VAL A 327 -2.73 10.87 14.75
N VAL A 328 -2.10 9.69 14.71
CA VAL A 328 -2.75 8.45 14.29
C VAL A 328 -3.69 7.96 15.39
N LYS A 329 -3.33 8.09 16.67
CA LYS A 329 -4.24 7.78 17.78
C LYS A 329 -5.50 8.62 17.75
N THR A 330 -5.36 9.93 17.51
CA THR A 330 -6.50 10.84 17.34
C THR A 330 -7.40 10.37 16.19
N GLN A 331 -6.80 9.98 15.05
CA GLN A 331 -7.54 9.46 13.90
C GLN A 331 -8.28 8.15 14.20
N LEU A 332 -7.69 7.30 15.02
CA LEU A 332 -8.25 6.02 15.46
C LEU A 332 -9.18 6.16 16.67
N ALA A 333 -9.27 7.35 17.26
CA ALA A 333 -9.95 7.63 18.53
C ALA A 333 -9.53 6.72 19.70
N ILE A 334 -8.31 6.16 19.68
CA ILE A 334 -7.78 5.29 20.73
C ILE A 334 -6.91 6.06 21.73
N ASN A 335 -6.85 5.58 22.98
CA ASN A 335 -5.92 6.06 24.00
C ASN A 335 -4.63 5.19 24.04
N THR A 336 -3.67 5.58 24.86
CA THR A 336 -2.36 4.92 25.03
C THR A 336 -2.49 3.41 25.26
N VAL A 337 -1.72 2.62 24.50
CA VAL A 337 -1.60 1.17 24.71
C VAL A 337 -0.64 0.92 25.87
N ALA A 338 -0.85 -0.15 26.65
CA ALA A 338 0.17 -0.68 27.56
C ALA A 338 1.49 -0.90 26.79
N ASP A 339 2.60 -0.64 27.47
CA ASP A 339 3.85 -0.24 26.85
C ASP A 339 4.52 -1.26 25.91
N GLY A 340 4.91 -0.79 24.73
CA GLY A 340 5.95 -1.43 23.92
C GLY A 340 7.37 -1.19 24.48
N ARG A 341 7.50 -0.60 25.69
CA ARG A 341 8.76 -0.11 26.27
C ARG A 341 9.81 -1.20 26.49
N ASN A 342 9.41 -2.49 26.51
CA ASN A 342 10.32 -3.61 26.62
C ASN A 342 10.66 -4.31 25.30
N LEU A 343 10.03 -3.91 24.18
CA LEU A 343 10.43 -4.39 22.87
C LEU A 343 11.42 -3.38 22.28
N LEU A 344 12.70 -3.60 22.57
CA LEU A 344 13.81 -2.96 21.85
C LEU A 344 13.58 -3.11 20.33
N PRO A 345 14.12 -2.20 19.49
CA PRO A 345 14.27 -2.48 18.07
C PRO A 345 14.96 -3.84 17.93
N GLY A 346 14.19 -4.86 17.57
CA GLY A 346 14.68 -6.23 17.51
C GLY A 346 15.45 -6.44 16.21
N ASN A 347 16.50 -7.24 16.26
CA ASN A 347 17.23 -7.74 15.09
C ASN A 347 16.38 -8.74 14.26
N GLY A 348 15.05 -8.62 14.22
CA GLY A 348 14.14 -9.53 13.51
C GLY A 348 14.07 -10.98 13.98
N GLN A 349 15.07 -11.51 14.70
CA GLN A 349 15.14 -12.91 15.12
C GLN A 349 14.19 -13.27 16.28
N SER A 350 13.33 -12.36 16.71
CA SER A 350 12.40 -12.60 17.82
C SER A 350 11.12 -11.79 17.68
N VAL A 351 9.99 -12.49 17.54
CA VAL A 351 9.11 -12.63 18.71
C VAL A 351 8.80 -14.12 18.84
N ALA A 352 9.60 -14.87 19.60
CA ALA A 352 9.13 -16.13 20.16
C ALA A 352 8.06 -15.77 21.19
N GLY A 353 6.82 -15.62 20.72
CA GLY A 353 5.71 -15.16 21.55
C GLY A 353 4.45 -14.90 20.73
N VAL A 354 3.36 -14.61 21.44
CA VAL A 354 2.05 -14.37 20.84
C VAL A 354 2.01 -13.00 20.20
N THR A 355 1.37 -12.89 19.03
CA THR A 355 1.05 -11.63 18.35
C THR A 355 -0.47 -11.46 18.25
N ALA A 356 -0.91 -10.21 18.25
CA ALA A 356 -2.31 -9.82 18.01
C ALA A 356 -2.37 -8.41 17.38
N SER A 357 -3.51 -8.05 16.78
CA SER A 357 -3.67 -6.84 15.97
C SER A 357 -4.47 -5.74 16.64
N LEU A 358 -4.22 -4.48 16.29
CA LEU A 358 -5.09 -3.38 16.71
C LEU A 358 -6.51 -3.62 16.18
N VAL A 359 -7.52 -3.40 17.00
CA VAL A 359 -8.93 -3.55 16.61
C VAL A 359 -9.63 -2.20 16.66
N VAL A 360 -10.30 -1.83 15.58
CA VAL A 360 -11.32 -0.78 15.57
C VAL A 360 -12.56 -1.35 14.91
N ALA A 361 -13.61 -1.56 15.68
CA ALA A 361 -14.85 -2.18 15.21
C ALA A 361 -16.04 -1.23 15.39
N ASN A 362 -16.97 -1.25 14.44
CA ASN A 362 -18.22 -0.49 14.51
C ASN A 362 -19.34 -1.41 14.99
N ALA A 363 -20.10 -0.95 15.97
CA ALA A 363 -21.30 -1.59 16.47
C ALA A 363 -22.49 -0.61 16.37
N VAL A 364 -23.70 -1.14 16.30
CA VAL A 364 -24.93 -0.33 16.25
C VAL A 364 -25.69 -0.49 17.56
N LEU A 365 -26.14 0.62 18.14
CA LEU A 365 -26.93 0.62 19.36
C LEU A 365 -28.12 -0.33 19.23
N ASN A 366 -28.35 -1.15 20.25
CA ASN A 366 -29.42 -2.15 20.32
C ASN A 366 -29.38 -3.26 19.24
N GLN A 367 -28.26 -3.44 18.53
CA GLN A 367 -28.07 -4.56 17.61
C GLN A 367 -27.02 -5.54 18.11
N ALA A 368 -27.22 -6.83 17.84
CA ALA A 368 -26.27 -7.86 18.22
C ALA A 368 -24.92 -7.63 17.52
N PHE A 369 -23.85 -7.64 18.30
CA PHE A 369 -22.47 -7.50 17.86
C PHE A 369 -21.72 -8.81 18.13
N ASN A 370 -20.88 -9.22 17.17
CA ASN A 370 -19.99 -10.36 17.30
C ASN A 370 -18.70 -10.06 16.55
N TYR A 371 -17.58 -10.09 17.26
CA TYR A 371 -16.25 -9.86 16.72
C TYR A 371 -15.25 -10.84 17.33
N THR A 372 -14.44 -11.51 16.51
CA THR A 372 -13.44 -12.47 16.99
C THR A 372 -12.05 -11.87 16.89
N LEU A 373 -11.40 -11.65 18.04
CA LEU A 373 -10.00 -11.27 18.14
C LEU A 373 -9.12 -12.37 17.52
N GLN A 374 -8.11 -11.95 16.78
CA GLN A 374 -7.16 -12.85 16.13
C GLN A 374 -5.82 -12.79 16.86
N ALA A 375 -5.22 -13.97 17.05
CA ALA A 375 -3.87 -14.10 17.57
C ALA A 375 -3.08 -15.16 16.80
N SER A 376 -1.76 -15.03 16.82
CA SER A 376 -0.84 -15.99 16.20
C SER A 376 0.47 -16.08 16.99
N GLY A 377 1.42 -16.89 16.50
CA GLY A 377 2.71 -17.05 17.16
C GLY A 377 2.57 -17.81 18.47
N GLY A 378 3.65 -17.96 19.22
CA GLY A 378 3.61 -18.70 20.48
C GLY A 378 3.08 -20.15 20.32
N THR A 379 2.52 -20.70 21.40
CA THR A 379 2.02 -22.08 21.46
C THR A 379 0.53 -22.14 21.83
N PRO A 380 -0.38 -22.43 20.88
CA PRO A 380 -1.81 -22.60 21.17
C PRO A 380 -2.08 -23.60 22.32
N PRO A 381 -3.21 -23.49 23.05
CA PRO A 381 -4.31 -22.54 22.85
C PRO A 381 -4.01 -21.11 23.34
N TYR A 382 -4.74 -20.14 22.79
CA TYR A 382 -4.69 -18.74 23.22
C TYR A 382 -5.83 -18.40 24.18
N THR A 383 -5.54 -17.51 25.13
CA THR A 383 -6.50 -16.96 26.09
C THR A 383 -6.48 -15.43 26.03
N PHE A 384 -7.67 -14.82 26.00
CA PHE A 384 -7.84 -13.37 25.87
C PHE A 384 -8.45 -12.76 27.13
N SER A 385 -8.03 -11.54 27.48
CA SER A 385 -8.56 -10.78 28.62
C SER A 385 -8.48 -9.27 28.38
N ILE A 386 -9.33 -8.50 29.06
CA ILE A 386 -9.23 -7.03 29.09
C ILE A 386 -8.26 -6.64 30.19
N LEU A 387 -7.20 -5.90 29.84
CA LEU A 387 -6.20 -5.40 30.77
C LEU A 387 -6.60 -4.04 31.35
N SER A 388 -7.16 -3.17 30.52
CA SER A 388 -7.60 -1.83 30.92
C SER A 388 -8.66 -1.26 29.97
N GLY A 389 -9.36 -0.21 30.41
CA GLY A 389 -10.49 0.37 29.68
C GLY A 389 -11.77 -0.44 29.85
N SER A 390 -12.76 -0.19 28.99
CA SER A 390 -14.08 -0.82 29.10
C SER A 390 -14.64 -1.16 27.73
N LEU A 391 -15.36 -2.28 27.66
CA LEU A 391 -16.26 -2.59 26.55
C LEU A 391 -17.58 -1.80 26.72
N PRO A 392 -18.40 -1.66 25.67
CA PRO A 392 -19.76 -1.15 25.80
C PRO A 392 -20.55 -1.86 26.91
N ASP A 393 -21.47 -1.16 27.57
CA ASP A 393 -22.51 -1.83 28.36
C ASP A 393 -23.49 -2.55 27.42
N GLY A 394 -24.07 -3.68 27.84
CA GLY A 394 -25.03 -4.38 27.00
C GLY A 394 -25.88 -5.46 27.66
N SER A 395 -26.99 -5.81 27.01
CA SER A 395 -27.96 -6.82 27.47
C SER A 395 -28.42 -7.77 26.35
N PRO A 396 -28.24 -9.10 26.48
CA PRO A 396 -27.48 -9.77 27.54
C PRO A 396 -25.98 -9.59 27.30
N GLY A 397 -25.28 -9.04 28.29
CA GLY A 397 -23.81 -8.98 28.45
C GLY A 397 -23.00 -8.65 27.19
N PHE A 398 -22.45 -7.44 27.12
CA PHE A 398 -21.39 -7.13 26.15
C PHE A 398 -20.02 -7.41 26.78
N ALA A 399 -19.38 -8.51 26.37
CA ALA A 399 -18.18 -9.01 27.03
C ALA A 399 -17.20 -9.67 26.07
N LEU A 400 -15.94 -9.78 26.51
CA LEU A 400 -14.89 -10.59 25.90
C LEU A 400 -14.85 -11.97 26.57
N ALA A 401 -15.10 -13.01 25.80
CA ALA A 401 -14.86 -14.39 26.22
C ALA A 401 -13.37 -14.75 26.10
N SER A 402 -12.92 -15.71 26.92
CA SER A 402 -11.50 -16.13 26.96
C SER A 402 -11.00 -16.72 25.65
N ASN A 403 -11.90 -17.16 24.76
CA ASN A 403 -11.58 -17.63 23.41
C ASN A 403 -11.40 -16.50 22.37
N GLY A 404 -11.48 -15.23 22.79
CA GLY A 404 -11.28 -14.07 21.91
C GLY A 404 -12.55 -13.52 21.26
N ILE A 405 -13.72 -14.09 21.54
CA ILE A 405 -15.00 -13.58 21.01
C ILE A 405 -15.49 -12.42 21.88
N ILE A 406 -15.64 -11.25 21.28
CA ILE A 406 -16.37 -10.12 21.83
C ILE A 406 -17.80 -10.17 21.30
N SER A 407 -18.77 -10.32 22.19
CA SER A 407 -20.18 -10.42 21.81
C SER A 407 -21.09 -9.72 22.80
N GLY A 408 -22.23 -9.26 22.31
CA GLY A 408 -23.32 -8.69 23.10
C GLY A 408 -24.13 -7.67 22.30
N THR A 409 -25.04 -6.97 22.97
CA THR A 409 -25.87 -5.92 22.36
C THR A 409 -25.60 -4.60 23.08
N PRO A 410 -24.94 -3.62 22.46
CA PRO A 410 -24.55 -2.39 23.14
C PRO A 410 -25.77 -1.52 23.44
N THR A 411 -25.82 -0.96 24.65
CA THR A 411 -26.93 -0.11 25.14
C THR A 411 -26.56 1.37 25.29
N ALA A 412 -25.33 1.74 24.99
CA ALA A 412 -24.86 3.12 25.02
C ALA A 412 -24.05 3.45 23.76
N VAL A 413 -24.26 4.64 23.20
CA VAL A 413 -23.49 5.15 22.07
C VAL A 413 -22.16 5.75 22.54
N GLY A 414 -21.16 5.70 21.66
CA GLY A 414 -19.88 6.33 21.88
C GLY A 414 -18.69 5.42 21.60
N PRO A 415 -17.46 5.97 21.70
CA PRO A 415 -16.24 5.20 21.59
C PRO A 415 -15.92 4.48 22.91
N PHE A 416 -15.76 3.17 22.86
CA PHE A 416 -15.33 2.34 23.99
C PHE A 416 -13.91 1.83 23.73
N ASN A 417 -12.94 2.46 24.39
CA ASN A 417 -11.53 2.15 24.27
C ASN A 417 -11.08 1.15 25.35
N PHE A 418 -10.35 0.13 24.93
CA PHE A 418 -9.80 -0.89 25.81
C PHE A 418 -8.41 -1.34 25.35
N THR A 419 -7.65 -1.93 26.26
CA THR A 419 -6.45 -2.71 25.94
C THR A 419 -6.74 -4.15 26.29
N TYR A 420 -6.58 -5.05 25.32
CA TYR A 420 -6.72 -6.47 25.54
C TYR A 420 -5.35 -7.14 25.54
N GLN A 421 -5.23 -8.20 26.31
CA GLN A 421 -4.07 -9.08 26.35
C GLN A 421 -4.46 -10.43 25.75
N VAL A 422 -3.58 -10.97 24.91
CA VAL A 422 -3.58 -12.38 24.53
C VAL A 422 -2.42 -13.09 25.22
N ARG A 423 -2.66 -14.30 25.71
CA ARG A 423 -1.68 -15.19 26.35
C ARG A 423 -1.74 -16.59 25.75
N ASP A 424 -0.61 -17.21 25.43
CA ASP A 424 -0.55 -18.60 24.98
C ASP A 424 -0.39 -19.61 26.13
N SER A 425 -0.29 -20.89 25.78
CA SER A 425 -0.13 -21.98 26.75
C SER A 425 1.23 -21.99 27.47
N LEU A 426 2.24 -21.28 26.94
CA LEU A 426 3.57 -21.13 27.55
C LEU A 426 3.71 -19.80 28.31
N ASN A 427 2.62 -19.05 28.49
CA ASN A 427 2.54 -17.74 29.15
C ASN A 427 3.25 -16.59 28.41
N ALA A 428 3.54 -16.72 27.12
CA ALA A 428 3.91 -15.57 26.31
C ALA A 428 2.68 -14.68 26.10
N THR A 429 2.85 -13.36 26.18
CA THR A 429 1.75 -12.39 26.10
C THR A 429 1.98 -11.28 25.08
N ALA A 430 0.92 -10.85 24.41
CA ALA A 430 0.86 -9.61 23.64
C ALA A 430 -0.28 -8.72 24.15
N SER A 431 -0.04 -7.41 24.27
CA SER A 431 -1.06 -6.43 24.67
C SER A 431 -1.29 -5.44 23.54
N VAL A 432 -2.55 -5.23 23.18
CA VAL A 432 -2.94 -4.43 22.01
C VAL A 432 -4.17 -3.59 22.32
N ALA A 433 -4.24 -2.38 21.75
CA ALA A 433 -5.42 -1.54 21.88
C ALA A 433 -6.58 -2.05 21.02
N GLY A 434 -7.78 -1.77 21.51
CA GLY A 434 -9.04 -2.01 20.84
C GLY A 434 -9.98 -0.82 21.03
N GLN A 435 -10.81 -0.57 20.03
CA GLN A 435 -11.96 0.33 20.12
C GLN A 435 -13.19 -0.36 19.55
N ILE A 436 -14.32 -0.16 20.23
CA ILE A 436 -15.65 -0.37 19.65
C ILE A 436 -16.36 0.98 19.60
N LEU A 437 -16.67 1.43 18.39
CA LEU A 437 -17.48 2.62 18.17
C LEU A 437 -18.94 2.20 18.04
N VAL A 438 -19.76 2.55 19.03
CA VAL A 438 -21.21 2.32 18.98
C VAL A 438 -21.90 3.55 18.41
N SER A 439 -22.53 3.41 17.24
CA SER A 439 -23.34 4.46 16.63
C SER A 439 -24.84 4.20 16.81
N GLU A 440 -25.63 5.27 16.81
CA GLU A 440 -27.08 5.16 16.68
C GLU A 440 -27.45 4.38 15.40
N PRO A 441 -28.53 3.58 15.40
CA PRO A 441 -29.07 3.02 14.18
C PRO A 441 -29.44 4.17 13.25
N VAL A 442 -29.06 4.07 11.97
CA VAL A 442 -29.56 5.00 10.97
C VAL A 442 -31.07 4.79 10.90
N SER A 443 -31.84 5.75 11.43
CA SER A 443 -33.28 5.79 11.21
C SER A 443 -33.50 5.70 9.71
N ALA A 444 -34.21 4.67 9.26
CA ALA A 444 -34.81 4.72 7.95
C ALA A 444 -35.82 5.86 8.02
N ASN A 445 -35.41 7.08 7.68
CA ASN A 445 -36.37 8.09 7.30
C ASN A 445 -37.13 7.45 6.14
N SER A 446 -38.39 7.08 6.38
CA SER A 446 -39.38 7.11 5.31
C SER A 446 -39.36 8.54 4.82
N ASP A 447 -38.57 8.79 3.78
CA ASP A 447 -38.45 10.08 3.13
C ASP A 447 -39.80 10.40 2.48
N ASN A 448 -40.72 10.92 3.29
CA ASN A 448 -41.90 11.64 2.84
C ASN A 448 -41.58 13.14 2.69
N ASP A 449 -40.30 13.52 2.79
CA ASP A 449 -39.80 14.89 2.63
C ASP A 449 -38.98 15.04 1.34
N VAL A 450 -39.34 14.33 0.27
CA VAL A 450 -39.13 14.89 -1.06
C VAL A 450 -40.20 15.98 -1.22
N PRO A 451 -39.84 17.28 -1.31
CA PRO A 451 -40.81 18.27 -1.70
C PRO A 451 -41.27 17.88 -3.11
N THR A 452 -42.50 17.37 -3.23
CA THR A 452 -43.13 17.21 -4.53
C THR A 452 -43.13 18.59 -5.16
N LEU A 453 -42.34 18.77 -6.22
CA LEU A 453 -42.37 20.00 -7.01
C LEU A 453 -43.85 20.28 -7.32
N PRO A 454 -44.37 21.48 -6.99
CA PRO A 454 -45.73 21.82 -7.36
C PRO A 454 -45.90 21.63 -8.87
N GLU A 455 -47.09 21.25 -9.35
CA GLU A 455 -47.32 20.80 -10.72
C GLU A 455 -46.69 21.70 -11.81
N TRP A 456 -46.62 23.01 -11.55
CA TRP A 456 -45.95 23.99 -12.41
C TRP A 456 -44.42 23.76 -12.56
N GLY A 457 -43.73 23.29 -11.52
CA GLY A 457 -42.31 22.96 -11.54
C GLY A 457 -42.00 21.68 -12.32
N ALA A 458 -42.90 20.70 -12.29
CA ALA A 458 -42.80 19.50 -13.14
C ALA A 458 -43.02 19.82 -14.62
N ILE A 459 -43.96 20.72 -14.93
CA ILE A 459 -44.23 21.20 -16.30
C ILE A 459 -43.03 21.99 -16.86
N LEU A 460 -42.37 22.83 -16.06
CA LEU A 460 -41.18 23.57 -16.48
C LEU A 460 -39.99 22.64 -16.81
N MET A 461 -39.77 21.60 -16.00
CA MET A 461 -38.71 20.62 -16.24
C MET A 461 -38.97 19.77 -17.49
N ALA A 462 -40.23 19.36 -17.72
CA ALA A 462 -40.61 18.67 -18.96
C ALA A 462 -40.44 19.57 -20.20
N GLY A 463 -40.75 20.87 -20.10
CA GLY A 463 -40.53 21.84 -21.16
C GLY A 463 -39.05 22.08 -21.47
N LEU A 464 -38.19 22.15 -20.45
CA LEU A 464 -36.73 22.27 -20.61
C LEU A 464 -36.11 21.02 -21.26
N LEU A 465 -36.60 19.83 -20.90
CA LEU A 465 -36.17 18.57 -21.53
C LEU A 465 -36.60 18.49 -23.00
N LEU A 466 -37.85 18.86 -23.32
CA LEU A 466 -38.35 18.86 -24.71
C LEU A 466 -37.63 19.88 -25.60
N THR A 467 -37.33 21.08 -25.08
CA THR A 467 -36.57 22.09 -25.84
C THR A 467 -35.13 21.64 -26.09
N SER A 468 -34.49 20.98 -25.11
CA SER A 468 -33.14 20.41 -25.30
C SER A 468 -33.12 19.29 -26.35
N MET A 469 -34.16 18.44 -26.41
CA MET A 469 -34.30 17.40 -27.42
C MET A 469 -34.55 17.97 -28.82
N VAL A 470 -35.35 19.03 -28.96
CA VAL A 470 -35.59 19.71 -30.25
C VAL A 470 -34.32 20.42 -30.77
N VAL A 471 -33.49 20.96 -29.88
CA VAL A 471 -32.19 21.57 -30.26
C VAL A 471 -31.19 20.50 -30.72
N ILE A 472 -31.18 19.33 -30.08
CA ILE A 472 -30.34 18.19 -30.48
C ILE A 472 -30.79 17.63 -31.84
N ASP A 473 -32.10 17.54 -32.08
CA ASP A 473 -32.64 16.99 -33.34
C ASP A 473 -32.46 17.96 -34.53
N ARG A 474 -32.59 19.27 -34.31
CA ARG A 474 -32.23 20.29 -35.32
C ARG A 474 -30.74 20.30 -35.68
N ARG A 475 -29.84 20.04 -34.71
CA ARG A 475 -28.40 19.87 -35.00
C ARG A 475 -28.09 18.60 -35.79
N ARG A 476 -28.91 17.56 -35.65
CA ARG A 476 -28.73 16.29 -36.36
C ARG A 476 -29.18 16.35 -37.82
N ASN A 477 -30.22 17.14 -38.13
CA ASN A 477 -30.72 17.33 -39.50
C ASN A 477 -29.93 18.36 -40.33
N ASN A 478 -29.15 19.26 -39.71
CA ASN A 478 -28.30 20.21 -40.45
C ASN A 478 -26.92 19.64 -40.84
N ASN A 479 -26.59 18.40 -40.44
CA ASN A 479 -25.34 17.71 -40.76
C ASN A 479 -25.55 16.47 -41.66
N ARG A 480 -26.63 16.44 -42.44
CA ARG A 480 -26.87 15.43 -43.49
C ARG A 480 -26.99 16.06 -44.85
#